data_AF-A0A929BVR4-F1
#
_entry.id   AF-A0A929BVR4-F1
#
_cell.length_a   1.000
_cell.length_b   1.000
_cell.length_c   1.000
_cell.angle_alpha   90.00
_cell.angle_beta   90.00
_cell.angle_gamma   90.00
#
_symmetry.space_group_name_H-M   'P 1'
#
loop_
_entity.id
_entity.type
_entity.pdbx_description
1 polymer ?
#
loop_
_entity_poly.entity_id
_entity_poly.type
_entity_poly.pdbx_seq_one_letter_code
_entity_poly.pdbx_strand_id
1 'polypeptide(L)'
;IVQAEDELAAIGMAIGAGWAGLRAMTSTSGPGLSLMTEFAGLAYYSEVPLVVWDVQRVGPSTGLPTRTSQGDLSMVYFLGHGDTQNVILLPGSINECFEFGWQAFDLAERLQWPVYVLSDLDIGMNQWMAKPFEYPDQPMDRGKILWEGDLEKLSGKWARYKDVDGDGIAYRTVPGNRHPSSAWFARGTGHDENAIYTEDGEEYERNMARLSRKFDTAKTLVPKPVIDTIDGANIGIIAFGSTESAVQEARHHLAQSGLKTDFLRLRAVPFTEEVTEFIYSHERSYVVEMNRDGQLHQLLSLEYAPVCAKLTSIAHLDGLPMTAHWVEDRIMQEEDKK
;
A
#
# COMPACT_ATOMS: atom_id res chain seq x y z
N ILE A 1 2.14 -19.60 14.26
CA ILE A 1 2.51 -18.34 14.92
C ILE A 1 3.84 -18.58 15.63
N VAL A 2 4.84 -17.75 15.37
CA VAL A 2 6.16 -17.81 16.01
C VAL A 2 6.46 -16.41 16.53
N GLN A 3 6.82 -16.29 17.81
CA GLN A 3 7.36 -15.04 18.33
C GLN A 3 8.87 -15.06 18.10
N ALA A 4 9.33 -14.23 17.17
CA ALA A 4 10.75 -14.08 16.89
C ALA A 4 11.44 -13.26 17.99
N GLU A 5 12.77 -13.28 17.98
CA GLU A 5 13.63 -12.54 18.90
C GLU A 5 13.60 -11.01 18.66
N ASP A 6 13.38 -10.59 17.42
CA ASP A 6 13.26 -9.20 16.99
C ASP A 6 12.51 -9.11 15.63
N GLU A 7 12.29 -7.89 15.15
CA GLU A 7 11.63 -7.63 13.89
C GLU A 7 12.43 -8.05 12.64
N LEU A 8 13.77 -8.11 12.71
CA LEU A 8 14.61 -8.61 11.62
C LEU A 8 14.39 -10.10 11.41
N ALA A 9 14.40 -10.88 12.49
CA ALA A 9 14.11 -12.29 12.47
C ALA A 9 12.66 -12.55 12.04
N ALA A 10 11.70 -11.75 12.52
CA ALA A 10 10.28 -11.89 12.17
C ALA A 10 10.04 -11.75 10.65
N ILE A 11 10.55 -10.68 10.03
CA ILE A 11 10.39 -10.45 8.59
C ILE A 11 11.17 -11.50 7.79
N GLY A 12 12.37 -11.90 8.23
CA GLY A 12 13.16 -12.95 7.57
C GLY A 12 12.44 -14.30 7.54
N MET A 13 11.81 -14.69 8.66
CA MET A 13 10.96 -15.89 8.72
C MET A 13 9.76 -15.78 7.77
N ALA A 14 9.09 -14.63 7.72
CA ALA A 14 7.95 -14.40 6.85
C ALA A 14 8.33 -14.48 5.36
N ILE A 15 9.46 -13.88 4.97
CA ILE A 15 10.01 -13.97 3.60
C ILE A 15 10.34 -15.42 3.24
N GLY A 16 11.02 -16.15 4.13
CA GLY A 16 11.32 -17.56 3.90
C GLY A 16 10.07 -18.40 3.67
N ALA A 17 9.00 -18.15 4.44
CA ALA A 17 7.70 -18.81 4.26
C ALA A 17 7.01 -18.41 2.95
N GLY A 18 7.03 -17.11 2.59
CA GLY A 18 6.51 -16.58 1.33
C GLY A 18 7.20 -17.17 0.10
N TRP A 19 8.54 -17.28 0.15
CA TRP A 19 9.36 -17.93 -0.87
C TRP A 19 9.04 -19.43 -0.99
N ALA A 20 8.79 -20.10 0.14
CA ALA A 20 8.35 -21.49 0.17
C ALA A 20 6.93 -21.71 -0.40
N GLY A 21 6.21 -20.66 -0.79
CA GLY A 21 4.88 -20.72 -1.38
C GLY A 21 3.73 -20.70 -0.37
N LEU A 22 4.02 -20.40 0.90
CA LEU A 22 2.99 -20.17 1.93
C LEU A 22 2.54 -18.70 1.90
N ARG A 23 1.30 -18.45 2.33
CA ARG A 23 0.85 -17.10 2.69
C ARG A 23 1.40 -16.76 4.07
N ALA A 24 2.31 -15.79 4.13
CA ALA A 24 2.98 -15.39 5.35
C ALA A 24 2.78 -13.90 5.63
N MET A 25 2.65 -13.56 6.91
CA MET A 25 2.55 -12.17 7.34
C MET A 25 3.31 -11.94 8.64
N THR A 26 3.63 -10.67 8.87
CA THR A 26 4.03 -10.15 10.19
C THR A 26 3.21 -8.90 10.52
N SER A 27 3.20 -8.51 11.79
CA SER A 27 2.54 -7.30 12.27
C SER A 27 3.50 -6.52 13.15
N THR A 28 3.58 -5.21 12.95
CA THR A 28 4.52 -4.32 13.65
C THR A 28 3.98 -2.89 13.73
N SER A 29 4.83 -1.94 14.10
CA SER A 29 4.60 -0.49 14.06
C SER A 29 5.86 0.21 13.52
N GLY A 30 5.84 1.53 13.32
CA GLY A 30 6.96 2.31 12.74
C GLY A 30 8.40 1.94 13.17
N PRO A 31 8.71 1.74 14.47
CA PRO A 31 10.06 1.32 14.88
C PRO A 31 10.48 -0.05 14.37
N GLY A 32 9.53 -0.99 14.31
CA GLY A 32 9.80 -2.32 13.80
C GLY A 32 9.93 -2.33 12.29
N LEU A 33 9.14 -1.53 11.56
CA LEU A 33 9.34 -1.31 10.12
C LEU A 33 10.75 -0.80 9.81
N SER A 34 11.25 0.13 10.64
CA SER A 34 12.62 0.67 10.49
C SER A 34 13.66 -0.45 10.53
N LEU A 35 13.50 -1.45 11.42
CA LEU A 35 14.36 -2.62 11.49
C LEU A 35 14.17 -3.56 10.28
N MET A 36 12.95 -3.71 9.78
CA MET A 36 12.62 -4.62 8.66
C MET A 36 13.11 -4.14 7.29
N THR A 37 13.53 -2.87 7.16
CA THR A 37 13.83 -2.19 5.88
C THR A 37 14.74 -2.98 4.94
N GLU A 38 15.79 -3.62 5.44
CA GLU A 38 16.76 -4.34 4.60
C GLU A 38 16.13 -5.59 3.97
N PHE A 39 15.43 -6.39 4.77
CA PHE A 39 14.71 -7.57 4.30
C PHE A 39 13.48 -7.22 3.46
N ALA A 40 12.81 -6.10 3.72
CA ALA A 40 11.77 -5.57 2.85
C ALA A 40 12.29 -5.33 1.42
N GLY A 41 13.47 -4.71 1.30
CA GLY A 41 14.15 -4.53 0.02
C GLY A 41 14.50 -5.86 -0.67
N LEU A 42 14.99 -6.85 0.09
CA LEU A 42 15.22 -8.21 -0.43
C LEU A 42 13.94 -8.82 -1.00
N ALA A 43 12.82 -8.74 -0.27
CA ALA A 43 11.56 -9.33 -0.71
C ALA A 43 10.98 -8.63 -1.94
N TYR A 44 11.11 -7.30 -2.02
CA TYR A 44 10.75 -6.52 -3.19
C TYR A 44 11.54 -6.97 -4.43
N TYR A 45 12.87 -7.02 -4.31
CA TYR A 45 13.75 -7.31 -5.44
C TYR A 45 13.74 -8.78 -5.87
N SER A 46 13.60 -9.70 -4.92
CA SER A 46 13.49 -11.14 -5.22
C SER A 46 12.06 -11.61 -5.57
N GLU A 47 11.09 -10.69 -5.55
CA GLU A 47 9.68 -10.91 -5.81
C GLU A 47 9.08 -12.03 -4.95
N VAL A 48 9.22 -11.86 -3.64
CA VAL A 48 8.64 -12.75 -2.64
C VAL A 48 7.37 -12.14 -2.08
N PRO A 49 6.21 -12.83 -2.15
CA PRO A 49 4.98 -12.32 -1.56
C PRO A 49 5.01 -12.44 -0.04
N LEU A 50 4.65 -11.36 0.64
CA LEU A 50 4.30 -11.37 2.06
C LEU A 50 3.39 -10.18 2.39
N VAL A 51 2.72 -10.25 3.53
CA VAL A 51 1.92 -9.14 4.05
C VAL A 51 2.57 -8.58 5.31
N VAL A 52 2.73 -7.27 5.38
CA VAL A 52 3.22 -6.58 6.58
C VAL A 52 2.13 -5.64 7.09
N TRP A 53 1.57 -5.95 8.25
CA TRP A 53 0.65 -5.05 8.92
C TRP A 53 1.42 -4.04 9.76
N ASP A 54 1.27 -2.76 9.42
CA ASP A 54 1.79 -1.66 10.21
C ASP A 54 0.62 -1.00 10.95
N VAL A 55 0.61 -1.16 12.26
CA VAL A 55 -0.34 -0.45 13.14
C VAL A 55 0.34 0.82 13.60
N GLN A 56 0.12 1.88 12.83
CA GLN A 56 0.82 3.16 13.00
C GLN A 56 0.51 3.80 14.35
N ARG A 57 1.57 4.34 14.95
CA ARG A 57 1.52 5.10 16.21
C ARG A 57 2.38 6.34 16.09
N VAL A 58 2.21 7.29 17.01
CA VAL A 58 3.02 8.50 17.00
C VAL A 58 4.50 8.16 17.16
N GLY A 59 5.30 8.52 16.16
CA GLY A 59 6.77 8.61 16.23
C GLY A 59 7.25 10.04 16.54
N PRO A 60 8.55 10.36 16.31
CA PRO A 60 9.62 9.47 15.88
C PRO A 60 10.18 8.60 17.03
N SER A 61 11.03 7.62 16.71
CA SER A 61 11.61 6.68 17.68
C SER A 61 10.51 5.97 18.48
N THR A 62 10.64 5.82 19.80
CA THR A 62 9.58 5.26 20.66
C THR A 62 8.28 6.07 20.56
N GLY A 63 8.39 7.38 20.34
CA GLY A 63 7.29 8.33 20.20
C GLY A 63 6.28 8.24 21.36
N LEU A 64 4.99 8.21 21.03
CA LEU A 64 3.91 7.99 22.00
C LEU A 64 3.23 6.64 21.69
N PRO A 65 3.66 5.54 22.33
CA PRO A 65 3.21 4.17 22.03
C PRO A 65 1.71 3.92 22.05
N THR A 66 0.94 4.77 22.73
CA THR A 66 -0.49 4.63 22.98
C THR A 66 -1.31 5.70 22.24
N ARG A 67 -0.70 6.41 21.29
CA ARG A 67 -1.32 7.52 20.55
C ARG A 67 -1.30 7.24 19.05
N THR A 68 -2.41 7.55 18.40
CA THR A 68 -2.64 7.27 16.97
C THR A 68 -1.92 8.28 16.07
N SER A 69 -1.52 7.83 14.88
CA SER A 69 -0.80 8.61 13.87
C SER A 69 -0.93 7.95 12.52
N GLN A 70 -0.75 8.72 11.45
CA GLN A 70 -0.63 8.27 10.07
C GLN A 70 0.70 8.75 9.47
N GLY A 71 1.77 8.59 10.23
CA GLY A 71 3.08 9.20 10.00
C GLY A 71 4.12 8.29 9.34
N ASP A 72 3.75 7.07 8.93
CA ASP A 72 4.70 6.11 8.37
C ASP A 72 4.53 5.94 6.84
N LEU A 73 3.55 6.62 6.22
CA LEU A 73 3.18 6.47 4.81
C LEU A 73 4.34 6.70 3.84
N SER A 74 5.04 7.84 3.93
CA SER A 74 6.16 8.14 3.02
C SER A 74 7.33 7.18 3.21
N MET A 75 7.61 6.78 4.45
CA MET A 75 8.66 5.80 4.76
C MET A 75 8.33 4.45 4.12
N VAL A 76 7.07 4.01 4.22
CA VAL A 76 6.63 2.72 3.65
C VAL A 76 6.61 2.76 2.13
N TYR A 77 6.18 3.88 1.53
CA TYR A 77 6.15 4.02 0.07
C TYR A 77 7.54 3.82 -0.55
N PHE A 78 8.56 4.44 0.05
CA PHE A 78 9.97 4.33 -0.36
C PHE A 78 10.78 3.33 0.49
N LEU A 79 10.13 2.34 1.12
CA LEU A 79 10.81 1.42 2.04
C LEU A 79 11.81 0.54 1.28
N GLY A 80 13.09 0.66 1.66
CA GLY A 80 14.21 -0.04 1.05
C GLY A 80 15.23 0.94 0.46
N HIS A 81 16.46 0.48 0.26
CA HIS A 81 17.46 1.27 -0.46
C HIS A 81 17.33 1.01 -1.97
N GLY A 82 17.60 2.05 -2.77
CA GLY A 82 17.41 2.01 -4.22
C GLY A 82 16.00 2.45 -4.65
N ASP A 83 15.71 2.28 -5.93
CA ASP A 83 14.44 2.72 -6.53
C ASP A 83 13.32 1.73 -6.21
N THR A 84 12.62 1.97 -5.10
CA THR A 84 11.50 1.13 -4.63
C THR A 84 10.21 1.94 -4.57
N GLN A 85 9.10 1.29 -4.94
CA GLN A 85 7.74 1.81 -4.81
C GLN A 85 6.86 0.68 -4.30
N ASN A 86 6.45 0.77 -3.04
CA ASN A 86 5.74 -0.31 -2.38
C ASN A 86 4.21 -0.17 -2.54
N VAL A 87 3.53 -1.32 -2.58
CA VAL A 87 2.06 -1.38 -2.59
C VAL A 87 1.53 -1.34 -1.17
N ILE A 88 0.62 -0.40 -0.91
CA ILE A 88 0.11 -0.10 0.43
C ILE A 88 -1.42 -0.15 0.40
N LEU A 89 -2.03 -0.81 1.37
CA LEU A 89 -3.47 -0.78 1.63
C LEU A 89 -3.74 0.09 2.86
N LEU A 90 -4.80 0.91 2.79
CA LEU A 90 -5.13 1.95 3.75
C LEU A 90 -6.57 1.75 4.27
N PRO A 91 -6.80 0.79 5.20
CA PRO A 91 -8.14 0.52 5.71
C PRO A 91 -8.69 1.70 6.51
N GLY A 92 -9.91 2.12 6.21
CA GLY A 92 -10.62 3.20 6.92
C GLY A 92 -11.57 2.73 8.02
N SER A 93 -11.82 1.42 8.13
CA SER A 93 -12.76 0.85 9.11
C SER A 93 -12.41 -0.59 9.48
N ILE A 94 -13.04 -1.12 10.54
CA ILE A 94 -12.89 -2.53 10.93
C ILE A 94 -13.36 -3.50 9.83
N ASN A 95 -14.42 -3.14 9.08
CA ASN A 95 -14.88 -3.93 7.95
C ASN A 95 -13.79 -4.03 6.86
N GLU A 96 -13.09 -2.92 6.58
CA GLU A 96 -11.97 -2.93 5.65
C GLU A 96 -10.73 -3.63 6.21
N CYS A 97 -10.47 -3.58 7.53
CA CYS A 97 -9.41 -4.39 8.12
C CYS A 97 -9.67 -5.89 7.92
N PHE A 98 -10.93 -6.33 8.05
CA PHE A 98 -11.32 -7.71 7.77
C PHE A 98 -11.16 -8.05 6.28
N GLU A 99 -11.65 -7.17 5.39
CA GLU A 99 -11.53 -7.33 3.94
C GLU A 99 -10.06 -7.42 3.48
N PHE A 100 -9.23 -6.49 3.95
CA PHE A 100 -7.80 -6.45 3.65
C PHE A 100 -7.02 -7.57 4.33
N GLY A 101 -7.58 -8.17 5.39
CA GLY A 101 -7.02 -9.37 6.02
C GLY A 101 -6.85 -10.54 5.06
N TRP A 102 -7.71 -10.68 4.06
CA TRP A 102 -7.57 -11.71 3.02
C TRP A 102 -7.13 -11.13 1.67
N GLN A 103 -7.62 -9.95 1.26
CA GLN A 103 -7.24 -9.32 -0.01
C GLN A 103 -5.76 -8.98 -0.09
N ALA A 104 -5.11 -8.61 1.02
CA ALA A 104 -3.67 -8.33 1.01
C ALA A 104 -2.85 -9.55 0.59
N PHE A 105 -3.28 -10.76 0.95
CA PHE A 105 -2.59 -11.99 0.52
C PHE A 105 -2.83 -12.32 -0.94
N ASP A 106 -4.05 -12.14 -1.43
CA ASP A 106 -4.38 -12.31 -2.86
C ASP A 106 -3.55 -11.35 -3.71
N LEU A 107 -3.49 -10.07 -3.30
CA LEU A 107 -2.70 -9.05 -3.95
C LEU A 107 -1.19 -9.34 -3.88
N ALA A 108 -0.68 -9.74 -2.71
CA ALA A 108 0.73 -10.10 -2.53
C ALA A 108 1.11 -11.28 -3.44
N GLU A 109 0.29 -12.33 -3.52
CA GLU A 109 0.57 -13.48 -4.40
C GLU A 109 0.43 -13.15 -5.88
N ARG A 110 -0.55 -12.32 -6.26
CA ARG A 110 -0.73 -11.85 -7.63
C ARG A 110 0.47 -11.04 -8.10
N LEU A 111 0.90 -10.05 -7.32
CA LEU A 111 2.01 -9.17 -7.64
C LEU A 111 3.38 -9.81 -7.39
N GLN A 112 3.44 -10.80 -6.51
CA GLN A 112 4.67 -11.40 -5.97
C GLN A 112 5.56 -10.35 -5.31
N TRP A 113 4.94 -9.48 -4.52
CA TRP A 113 5.62 -8.41 -3.80
C TRP A 113 5.15 -8.34 -2.35
N PRO A 114 5.95 -7.69 -1.48
CA PRO A 114 5.46 -7.26 -0.18
C PRO A 114 4.25 -6.33 -0.36
N VAL A 115 3.18 -6.60 0.37
CA VAL A 115 2.03 -5.70 0.51
C VAL A 115 1.97 -5.20 1.94
N TYR A 116 1.96 -3.89 2.12
CA TYR A 116 1.88 -3.26 3.42
C TYR A 116 0.44 -2.85 3.71
N VAL A 117 -0.05 -3.13 4.90
CA VAL A 117 -1.37 -2.67 5.35
C VAL A 117 -1.17 -1.67 6.46
N LEU A 118 -1.40 -0.39 6.16
CA LEU A 118 -1.18 0.73 7.06
C LEU A 118 -2.48 1.07 7.76
N SER A 119 -2.72 0.41 8.90
CA SER A 119 -3.73 0.80 9.87
C SER A 119 -3.13 1.85 10.82
N ASP A 120 -3.94 2.37 11.73
CA ASP A 120 -3.47 3.19 12.84
C ASP A 120 -3.95 2.61 14.18
N LEU A 121 -3.40 3.10 15.29
CA LEU A 121 -3.74 2.62 16.63
C LEU A 121 -5.22 2.84 17.00
N ASP A 122 -5.90 3.81 16.38
CA ASP A 122 -7.30 4.05 16.69
C ASP A 122 -8.16 2.89 16.19
N ILE A 123 -7.94 2.44 14.95
CA ILE A 123 -8.59 1.25 14.43
C ILE A 123 -8.01 -0.04 15.04
N GLY A 124 -6.69 -0.08 15.29
CA GLY A 124 -5.97 -1.29 15.67
C GLY A 124 -6.10 -1.70 17.14
N MET A 125 -6.40 -0.77 18.06
CA MET A 125 -6.46 -1.04 19.51
C MET A 125 -7.79 -0.69 20.18
N ASN A 126 -8.72 0.00 19.50
CA ASN A 126 -10.03 0.33 20.04
C ASN A 126 -11.15 -0.59 19.50
N GLN A 127 -12.30 -0.57 20.19
CA GLN A 127 -13.51 -1.25 19.74
C GLN A 127 -14.37 -0.29 18.91
N TRP A 128 -14.70 -0.70 17.70
CA TRP A 128 -15.56 0.05 16.79
C TRP A 128 -16.79 -0.77 16.42
N MET A 129 -17.91 -0.08 16.20
CA MET A 129 -19.09 -0.72 15.61
C MET A 129 -18.79 -1.07 14.16
N ALA A 130 -19.09 -2.30 13.78
CA ALA A 130 -18.89 -2.81 12.43
C ALA A 130 -20.17 -3.48 11.94
N LYS A 131 -20.39 -3.45 10.63
CA LYS A 131 -21.37 -4.34 10.01
C LYS A 131 -20.86 -5.78 10.14
N PRO A 132 -21.74 -6.80 10.14
CA PRO A 132 -21.31 -8.19 10.05
C PRO A 132 -20.30 -8.39 8.93
N PHE A 133 -19.25 -9.17 9.19
CA PHE A 133 -18.21 -9.40 8.20
C PHE A 133 -18.71 -10.26 7.05
N GLU A 134 -18.42 -9.82 5.83
CA GLU A 134 -18.73 -10.54 4.60
C GLU A 134 -17.49 -11.35 4.21
N TYR A 135 -17.61 -12.68 4.27
CA TYR A 135 -16.52 -13.57 3.85
C TYR A 135 -16.44 -13.62 2.31
N PRO A 136 -15.24 -13.76 1.75
CA PRO A 136 -15.09 -13.90 0.30
C PRO A 136 -15.83 -15.14 -0.21
N ASP A 137 -16.55 -14.99 -1.32
CA ASP A 137 -17.26 -16.06 -2.02
C ASP A 137 -16.41 -16.71 -3.13
N GLN A 138 -15.20 -16.20 -3.33
CA GLN A 138 -14.23 -16.65 -4.33
C GLN A 138 -13.07 -17.42 -3.71
N PRO A 139 -12.45 -18.35 -4.46
CA PRO A 139 -11.23 -19.01 -4.03
C PRO A 139 -10.08 -18.00 -3.90
N MET A 140 -9.10 -18.35 -3.07
CA MET A 140 -7.87 -17.58 -2.89
C MET A 140 -7.14 -17.37 -4.22
N ASP A 141 -6.79 -16.12 -4.55
CA ASP A 141 -5.96 -15.83 -5.71
C ASP A 141 -4.49 -16.17 -5.44
N ARG A 142 -4.01 -17.28 -6.02
CA ARG A 142 -2.62 -17.73 -5.88
C ARG A 142 -1.65 -17.04 -6.84
N GLY A 143 -2.14 -16.18 -7.73
CA GLY A 143 -1.35 -15.52 -8.76
C GLY A 143 -0.89 -16.47 -9.88
N LYS A 144 0.23 -16.11 -10.53
CA LYS A 144 0.79 -16.83 -11.69
C LYS A 144 1.70 -17.99 -11.27
N ILE A 145 1.14 -19.03 -10.66
CA ILE A 145 1.89 -20.25 -10.27
C ILE A 145 1.87 -21.29 -11.39
N LEU A 146 3.04 -21.84 -11.72
CA LEU A 146 3.20 -22.98 -12.61
C LEU A 146 3.37 -24.28 -11.82
N TRP A 147 2.59 -25.28 -12.19
CA TRP A 147 2.74 -26.66 -11.72
C TRP A 147 3.41 -27.53 -12.78
N GLU A 148 3.67 -28.80 -12.46
CA GLU A 148 4.41 -29.74 -13.31
C GLU A 148 3.84 -29.81 -14.73
N GLY A 149 2.52 -29.95 -14.87
CA GLY A 149 1.87 -30.05 -16.18
C GLY A 149 1.91 -28.75 -17.01
N ASP A 150 2.11 -27.59 -16.38
CA ASP A 150 2.29 -26.33 -17.09
C ASP A 150 3.72 -26.22 -17.62
N LEU A 151 4.69 -26.62 -16.82
CA LEU A 151 6.11 -26.65 -17.20
C LEU A 151 6.38 -27.63 -18.35
N GLU A 152 5.71 -28.78 -18.37
CA GLU A 152 5.77 -29.74 -19.50
C GLU A 152 5.36 -29.07 -20.82
N LYS A 153 4.25 -28.31 -20.81
CA LYS A 153 3.75 -27.59 -21.99
C LYS A 153 4.71 -26.48 -22.43
N LEU A 154 5.38 -25.82 -21.49
CA LEU A 154 6.36 -24.78 -21.80
C LEU A 154 7.67 -25.34 -22.39
N SER A 155 7.93 -26.64 -22.26
CA SER A 155 9.04 -27.34 -22.92
C SER A 155 10.41 -26.63 -22.73
N GLY A 156 10.67 -26.20 -21.50
CA GLY A 156 11.94 -25.55 -21.11
C GLY A 156 12.04 -24.05 -21.44
N LYS A 157 10.97 -23.40 -21.90
CA LYS A 157 10.96 -21.96 -22.24
C LYS A 157 10.57 -21.03 -21.08
N TRP A 158 10.64 -21.52 -19.84
CA TRP A 158 10.31 -20.74 -18.64
C TRP A 158 11.57 -20.15 -18.01
N ALA A 159 11.44 -18.91 -17.52
CA ALA A 159 12.46 -18.22 -16.75
C ALA A 159 11.76 -17.39 -15.66
N ARG A 160 12.29 -17.39 -14.43
CA ARG A 160 11.62 -16.90 -13.21
C ARG A 160 11.18 -15.44 -13.30
N TYR A 161 11.99 -14.60 -13.94
CA TYR A 161 11.81 -13.14 -14.00
C TYR A 161 11.42 -12.65 -15.40
N LYS A 162 11.07 -13.58 -16.30
CA LYS A 162 10.61 -13.25 -17.64
C LYS A 162 9.15 -12.83 -17.64
N ASP A 163 8.91 -11.62 -18.11
CA ASP A 163 7.57 -11.11 -18.39
C ASP A 163 7.11 -11.56 -19.78
N VAL A 164 6.07 -12.39 -19.82
CA VAL A 164 5.50 -12.90 -21.08
C VAL A 164 4.17 -12.25 -21.43
N ASP A 165 3.50 -11.63 -20.46
CA ASP A 165 2.17 -11.04 -20.62
C ASP A 165 2.24 -9.50 -20.77
N GLY A 166 3.39 -8.89 -20.48
CA GLY A 166 3.61 -7.45 -20.57
C GLY A 166 3.05 -6.66 -19.39
N ASP A 167 2.76 -7.33 -18.28
CA ASP A 167 2.21 -6.73 -17.05
C ASP A 167 3.25 -6.61 -15.92
N GLY A 168 4.51 -6.96 -16.20
CA GLY A 168 5.61 -6.98 -15.24
C GLY A 168 5.57 -8.14 -14.24
N ILE A 169 4.50 -8.95 -14.24
CA ILE A 169 4.28 -10.06 -13.32
C ILE A 169 4.69 -11.37 -14.01
N ALA A 170 5.86 -11.89 -13.65
CA ALA A 170 6.37 -13.15 -14.20
C ALA A 170 5.65 -14.37 -13.61
N TYR A 171 5.71 -15.50 -14.31
CA TYR A 171 5.24 -16.78 -13.76
C TYR A 171 6.28 -17.37 -12.79
N ARG A 172 5.82 -17.95 -11.68
CA ARG A 172 6.69 -18.56 -10.66
C ARG A 172 6.36 -20.02 -10.41
N THR A 173 7.34 -20.75 -9.92
CA THR A 173 7.18 -22.06 -9.27
C THR A 173 7.37 -21.92 -7.77
N VAL A 174 6.89 -22.89 -7.00
CA VAL A 174 7.07 -22.95 -5.54
C VAL A 174 7.85 -24.21 -5.16
N PRO A 175 8.64 -24.17 -4.07
CA PRO A 175 9.29 -25.36 -3.54
C PRO A 175 8.30 -26.51 -3.32
N GLY A 176 8.70 -27.71 -3.73
CA GLY A 176 7.85 -28.90 -3.76
C GLY A 176 7.38 -29.32 -5.17
N ASN A 177 7.47 -28.43 -6.15
CA ASN A 177 7.26 -28.78 -7.56
C ASN A 177 8.33 -29.77 -8.04
N ARG A 178 7.92 -30.92 -8.57
CA ARG A 178 8.80 -32.05 -8.91
C ARG A 178 9.39 -32.00 -10.32
N HIS A 179 8.96 -31.05 -11.14
CA HIS A 179 9.46 -30.93 -12.51
C HIS A 179 10.94 -30.47 -12.49
N PRO A 180 11.87 -31.08 -13.25
CA PRO A 180 13.30 -30.73 -13.20
C PRO A 180 13.61 -29.27 -13.54
N SER A 181 12.78 -28.64 -14.39
CA SER A 181 12.91 -27.23 -14.75
C SER A 181 12.25 -26.27 -13.76
N SER A 182 11.72 -26.73 -12.63
CA SER A 182 11.03 -25.84 -11.67
C SER A 182 11.98 -25.10 -10.73
N ALA A 183 13.25 -25.50 -10.66
CA ALA A 183 14.22 -24.96 -9.72
C ALA A 183 14.77 -23.61 -10.18
N TRP A 184 14.89 -22.67 -9.24
CA TRP A 184 15.49 -21.35 -9.42
C TRP A 184 16.04 -20.86 -8.08
N PHE A 185 16.92 -19.86 -8.11
CA PHE A 185 17.54 -19.30 -6.92
C PHE A 185 17.10 -17.85 -6.70
N ALA A 186 16.50 -17.54 -5.55
CA ALA A 186 16.14 -16.19 -5.18
C ALA A 186 17.36 -15.43 -4.66
N ARG A 187 17.53 -14.18 -5.08
CA ARG A 187 18.76 -13.40 -4.81
C ARG A 187 18.41 -11.94 -4.56
N GLY A 188 19.13 -11.31 -3.64
CA GLY A 188 19.11 -9.85 -3.45
C GLY A 188 20.07 -9.09 -4.38
N THR A 189 20.91 -9.80 -5.14
CA THR A 189 21.88 -9.20 -6.08
C THR A 189 21.37 -9.29 -7.52
N GLY A 190 21.96 -8.49 -8.40
CA GLY A 190 21.63 -8.43 -9.83
C GLY A 190 21.41 -9.80 -10.46
N HIS A 191 20.36 -9.92 -11.26
CA HIS A 191 19.98 -11.17 -11.89
C HIS A 191 19.33 -10.97 -13.26
N ASP A 192 19.54 -11.94 -14.15
CA ASP A 192 18.87 -12.02 -15.44
C ASP A 192 17.47 -12.64 -15.31
N GLU A 193 16.77 -12.80 -16.44
CA GLU A 193 15.44 -13.43 -16.47
C GLU A 193 15.41 -14.86 -15.89
N ASN A 194 16.54 -15.58 -15.94
CA ASN A 194 16.68 -16.96 -15.47
C ASN A 194 17.08 -17.05 -13.98
N ALA A 195 17.09 -15.93 -13.27
CA ALA A 195 17.56 -15.81 -11.89
C ALA A 195 19.07 -16.11 -11.71
N ILE A 196 19.85 -16.00 -12.79
CA ILE A 196 21.31 -16.18 -12.77
C ILE A 196 21.96 -14.84 -12.41
N TYR A 197 23.01 -14.88 -11.60
CA TYR A 197 23.77 -13.69 -11.24
C TYR A 197 24.30 -12.94 -12.47
N THR A 198 24.08 -11.64 -12.49
CA THR A 198 24.67 -10.74 -13.48
C THR A 198 24.92 -9.36 -12.88
N GLU A 199 25.96 -8.70 -13.39
CA GLU A 199 26.25 -7.28 -13.19
C GLU A 199 26.13 -6.49 -14.50
N ASP A 200 25.58 -7.12 -15.54
CA ASP A 200 25.34 -6.47 -16.82
C ASP A 200 24.31 -5.34 -16.67
N GLY A 201 24.67 -4.16 -17.16
CA GLY A 201 23.85 -2.96 -17.01
C GLY A 201 22.53 -3.03 -17.77
N GLU A 202 22.51 -3.61 -18.97
CA GLU A 202 21.29 -3.71 -19.77
C GLU A 202 20.30 -4.68 -19.14
N GLU A 203 20.77 -5.82 -18.61
CA GLU A 203 19.92 -6.74 -17.85
C GLU A 203 19.33 -6.09 -16.61
N TYR A 204 20.14 -5.32 -15.86
CA TYR A 204 19.67 -4.60 -14.69
C TYR A 204 18.60 -3.56 -15.04
N GLU A 205 18.84 -2.73 -16.06
CA GLU A 205 17.88 -1.73 -16.53
C GLU A 205 16.57 -2.37 -16.99
N ARG A 206 16.64 -3.48 -17.75
CA ARG A 206 15.45 -4.23 -18.17
C ARG A 206 14.65 -4.75 -16.97
N ASN A 207 15.32 -5.30 -15.97
CA ASN A 207 14.65 -5.81 -14.77
C ASN A 207 13.96 -4.69 -14.00
N MET A 208 14.65 -3.56 -13.77
CA MET A 208 14.08 -2.41 -13.06
C MET A 208 12.91 -1.79 -13.83
N ALA A 209 12.99 -1.68 -15.15
CA ALA A 209 11.89 -1.21 -15.99
C ALA A 209 10.67 -2.14 -15.91
N ARG A 210 10.88 -3.46 -15.84
CA ARG A 210 9.79 -4.44 -15.62
C ARG A 210 9.14 -4.27 -14.24
N LEU A 211 9.93 -4.05 -13.19
CA LEU A 211 9.41 -3.79 -11.84
C LEU A 211 8.58 -2.50 -11.82
N SER A 212 9.03 -1.44 -12.49
CA SER A 212 8.23 -0.21 -12.64
C SER A 212 6.90 -0.47 -13.37
N ARG A 213 6.90 -1.25 -14.47
CA ARG A 213 5.67 -1.67 -15.17
C ARG A 213 4.72 -2.48 -14.28
N LYS A 214 5.28 -3.33 -13.42
CA LYS A 214 4.48 -4.09 -12.43
C LYS A 214 3.78 -3.14 -11.46
N PHE A 215 4.48 -2.10 -10.97
CA PHE A 215 3.89 -1.09 -10.11
C PHE A 215 2.74 -0.35 -10.79
N ASP A 216 2.89 0.01 -12.07
CA ASP A 216 1.78 0.57 -12.85
C ASP A 216 0.62 -0.41 -13.02
N THR A 217 0.90 -1.70 -13.24
CA THR A 217 -0.13 -2.74 -13.29
C THR A 217 -0.89 -2.85 -11.97
N ALA A 218 -0.21 -2.68 -10.83
CA ALA A 218 -0.83 -2.71 -9.51
C ALA A 218 -1.94 -1.65 -9.35
N LYS A 219 -1.88 -0.50 -10.06
CA LYS A 219 -2.95 0.51 -10.10
C LYS A 219 -4.31 -0.07 -10.51
N THR A 220 -4.30 -1.13 -11.31
CA THR A 220 -5.53 -1.81 -11.79
C THR A 220 -6.01 -2.93 -10.86
N LEU A 221 -5.19 -3.34 -9.90
CA LEU A 221 -5.43 -4.48 -9.01
C LEU A 221 -5.75 -4.07 -7.59
N VAL A 222 -5.25 -2.92 -7.13
CA VAL A 222 -5.53 -2.41 -5.80
C VAL A 222 -7.00 -2.00 -5.64
N PRO A 223 -7.55 -2.03 -4.42
CA PRO A 223 -8.88 -1.51 -4.14
C PRO A 223 -9.03 -0.06 -4.56
N LYS A 224 -10.11 0.24 -5.28
CA LYS A 224 -10.49 1.60 -5.70
C LYS A 224 -10.79 2.49 -4.48
N PRO A 225 -10.56 3.81 -4.57
CA PRO A 225 -10.98 4.73 -3.52
C PRO A 225 -12.50 4.73 -3.30
N VAL A 226 -12.93 5.17 -2.12
CA VAL A 226 -14.35 5.50 -1.88
C VAL A 226 -14.56 6.95 -2.27
N ILE A 227 -15.54 7.21 -3.13
CA ILE A 227 -15.84 8.55 -3.63
C ILE A 227 -17.29 8.88 -3.29
N ASP A 228 -17.50 10.07 -2.73
CA ASP A 228 -18.80 10.63 -2.39
C ASP A 228 -18.89 12.04 -2.97
N THR A 229 -19.73 12.20 -4.00
CA THR A 229 -19.89 13.46 -4.75
C THR A 229 -21.28 14.05 -4.55
N ILE A 230 -21.37 15.38 -4.57
CA ILE A 230 -22.62 16.13 -4.46
C ILE A 230 -22.74 17.18 -5.57
N ASP A 231 -23.97 17.41 -6.02
CA ASP A 231 -24.22 18.38 -7.10
C ASP A 231 -23.78 19.81 -6.75
N GLY A 232 -22.87 20.33 -7.58
CA GLY A 232 -22.36 21.69 -7.50
C GLY A 232 -21.22 21.90 -6.50
N ALA A 233 -20.55 20.83 -6.04
CA ALA A 233 -19.26 20.95 -5.36
C ALA A 233 -18.13 21.14 -6.38
N ASN A 234 -17.26 22.11 -6.11
CA ASN A 234 -16.03 22.35 -6.90
C ASN A 234 -14.75 22.13 -6.07
N ILE A 235 -14.92 21.74 -4.79
CA ILE A 235 -13.86 21.54 -3.81
C ILE A 235 -13.83 20.07 -3.43
N GLY A 236 -12.66 19.44 -3.53
CA GLY A 236 -12.44 18.08 -3.07
C GLY A 236 -11.84 18.02 -1.66
N ILE A 237 -12.18 17.00 -0.89
CA ILE A 237 -11.43 16.59 0.30
C ILE A 237 -10.87 15.19 0.04
N ILE A 238 -9.57 15.01 0.23
CA ILE A 238 -8.87 13.74 0.07
C ILE A 238 -8.36 13.32 1.45
N ALA A 239 -8.64 12.09 1.87
CA ALA A 239 -8.16 11.55 3.15
C ALA A 239 -7.92 10.04 3.09
N PHE A 240 -7.44 9.45 4.17
CA PHE A 240 -7.29 7.99 4.30
C PHE A 240 -7.38 7.52 5.75
N GLY A 241 -7.54 6.21 5.93
CA GLY A 241 -7.58 5.57 7.24
C GLY A 241 -8.71 6.07 8.15
N SER A 242 -8.46 6.12 9.46
CA SER A 242 -9.44 6.51 10.50
C SER A 242 -10.02 7.93 10.38
N THR A 243 -9.43 8.80 9.55
CA THR A 243 -9.87 10.19 9.40
C THR A 243 -11.25 10.33 8.72
N GLU A 244 -11.76 9.28 8.08
CA GLU A 244 -13.03 9.27 7.34
C GLU A 244 -14.20 9.84 8.13
N SER A 245 -14.39 9.37 9.37
CA SER A 245 -15.57 9.74 10.17
C SER A 245 -15.55 11.24 10.50
N ALA A 246 -14.38 11.77 10.87
CA ALA A 246 -14.19 13.18 11.18
C ALA A 246 -14.41 14.07 9.94
N VAL A 247 -13.92 13.63 8.77
CA VAL A 247 -14.13 14.36 7.51
C VAL A 247 -15.60 14.37 7.12
N GLN A 248 -16.31 13.25 7.24
CA GLN A 248 -17.74 13.19 6.90
C GLN A 248 -18.60 14.11 7.79
N GLU A 249 -18.31 14.16 9.09
CA GLU A 249 -18.97 15.11 10.00
C GLU A 249 -18.60 16.57 9.69
N ALA A 250 -17.32 16.85 9.39
CA ALA A 250 -16.89 18.19 8.98
C ALA A 250 -17.57 18.65 7.68
N ARG A 251 -17.74 17.76 6.70
CA ARG A 251 -18.49 18.04 5.47
C ARG A 251 -19.94 18.42 5.74
N HIS A 252 -20.56 17.79 6.72
CA HIS A 252 -21.91 18.17 7.13
C HIS A 252 -21.97 19.61 7.65
N HIS A 253 -21.02 20.02 8.51
CA HIS A 253 -20.96 21.39 9.02
C HIS A 253 -20.62 22.42 7.93
N LEU A 254 -19.62 22.12 7.08
CA LEU A 254 -19.25 22.96 5.94
C LEU A 254 -20.45 23.20 5.01
N ALA A 255 -21.26 22.17 4.74
CA ALA A 255 -22.47 22.31 3.94
C ALA A 255 -23.52 23.24 4.59
N GLN A 256 -23.66 23.21 5.93
CA GLN A 256 -24.53 24.15 6.65
C GLN A 256 -24.02 25.60 6.53
N SER A 257 -22.70 25.78 6.43
CA SER A 257 -22.03 27.06 6.19
C SER A 257 -22.01 27.46 4.70
N GLY A 258 -22.62 26.66 3.81
CA GLY A 258 -22.74 26.94 2.37
C GLY A 258 -21.57 26.45 1.52
N LEU A 259 -20.57 25.79 2.11
CA LEU A 259 -19.44 25.21 1.40
C LEU A 259 -19.71 23.75 1.05
N LYS A 260 -19.98 23.49 -0.24
CA LYS A 260 -20.19 22.14 -0.77
C LYS A 260 -18.85 21.51 -1.14
N THR A 261 -18.62 20.27 -0.70
CA THR A 261 -17.39 19.53 -0.97
C THR A 261 -17.67 18.09 -1.39
N ASP A 262 -16.89 17.60 -2.34
CA ASP A 262 -16.80 16.18 -2.65
C ASP A 262 -15.72 15.53 -1.79
N PHE A 263 -15.80 14.22 -1.62
CA PHE A 263 -14.87 13.47 -0.79
C PHE A 263 -14.32 12.25 -1.53
N LEU A 264 -13.01 12.06 -1.41
CA LEU A 264 -12.31 10.86 -1.83
C LEU A 264 -11.52 10.31 -0.66
N ARG A 265 -11.85 9.08 -0.24
CA ARG A 265 -11.01 8.32 0.68
C ARG A 265 -10.16 7.32 -0.09
N LEU A 266 -8.84 7.48 0.03
CA LEU A 266 -7.89 6.53 -0.50
C LEU A 266 -7.96 5.22 0.29
N ARG A 267 -7.96 4.12 -0.47
CA ARG A 267 -7.92 2.75 0.05
C ARG A 267 -6.59 2.05 -0.23
N ALA A 268 -5.79 2.57 -1.16
CA ALA A 268 -4.50 2.00 -1.51
C ALA A 268 -3.56 3.00 -2.20
N VAL A 269 -2.29 2.61 -2.24
CA VAL A 269 -1.22 3.16 -3.09
C VAL A 269 -0.61 1.98 -3.85
N PRO A 270 -0.35 2.05 -5.17
CA PRO A 270 -0.40 3.22 -6.04
C PRO A 270 -1.79 3.82 -6.26
N PHE A 271 -1.83 5.10 -6.64
CA PHE A 271 -3.08 5.81 -6.91
C PHE A 271 -3.73 5.31 -8.20
N THR A 272 -5.03 5.03 -8.15
CA THR A 272 -5.83 4.58 -9.30
C THR A 272 -6.29 5.75 -10.17
N GLU A 273 -6.80 5.46 -11.37
CA GLU A 273 -7.29 6.49 -12.30
C GLU A 273 -8.39 7.37 -11.69
N GLU A 274 -9.25 6.81 -10.81
CA GLU A 274 -10.29 7.57 -10.12
C GLU A 274 -9.72 8.69 -9.22
N VAL A 275 -8.50 8.52 -8.70
CA VAL A 275 -7.80 9.57 -7.95
C VAL A 275 -7.35 10.69 -8.88
N THR A 276 -6.84 10.35 -10.07
CA THR A 276 -6.52 11.29 -11.13
C THR A 276 -7.76 12.09 -11.51
N GLU A 277 -8.84 11.40 -11.88
CA GLU A 277 -10.10 12.04 -12.30
C GLU A 277 -10.62 13.00 -11.24
N PHE A 278 -10.61 12.60 -9.97
CA PHE A 278 -11.02 13.44 -8.85
C PHE A 278 -10.14 14.70 -8.73
N ILE A 279 -8.82 14.60 -8.76
CA ILE A 279 -7.95 15.78 -8.63
C ILE A 279 -8.15 16.76 -9.80
N TYR A 280 -8.35 16.23 -11.01
CA TYR A 280 -8.54 17.06 -12.20
C TYR A 280 -9.91 17.73 -12.25
N SER A 281 -10.96 17.07 -11.75
CA SER A 281 -12.34 17.60 -11.76
C SER A 281 -12.58 18.74 -10.77
N HIS A 282 -11.74 18.89 -9.74
CA HIS A 282 -11.89 19.92 -8.73
C HIS A 282 -11.03 21.17 -9.01
N GLU A 283 -11.51 22.33 -8.59
CA GLU A 283 -10.74 23.58 -8.63
C GLU A 283 -9.57 23.53 -7.63
N ARG A 284 -9.83 22.95 -6.45
CA ARG A 284 -8.87 22.74 -5.36
C ARG A 284 -9.26 21.52 -4.55
N SER A 285 -8.29 20.86 -3.95
CA SER A 285 -8.50 19.75 -3.03
C SER A 285 -7.72 19.93 -1.74
N TYR A 286 -8.36 19.62 -0.63
CA TYR A 286 -7.76 19.60 0.70
C TYR A 286 -7.35 18.18 1.08
N VAL A 287 -6.08 17.97 1.41
CA VAL A 287 -5.56 16.67 1.81
C VAL A 287 -5.53 16.61 3.33
N VAL A 288 -6.48 15.88 3.92
CA VAL A 288 -6.63 15.72 5.37
C VAL A 288 -5.94 14.44 5.81
N GLU A 289 -5.00 14.57 6.73
CA GLU A 289 -4.18 13.45 7.19
C GLU A 289 -3.64 13.67 8.61
N MET A 290 -3.40 12.57 9.31
CA MET A 290 -3.04 12.59 10.73
C MET A 290 -1.53 12.45 10.96
N ASN A 291 -0.76 13.34 10.35
CA ASN A 291 0.67 13.52 10.56
C ASN A 291 1.03 15.01 10.50
N ARG A 292 2.29 15.36 10.77
CA ARG A 292 2.73 16.76 10.80
C ARG A 292 3.02 17.33 9.40
N ASP A 293 3.61 16.52 8.53
CA ASP A 293 4.34 16.99 7.34
C ASP A 293 3.52 16.89 6.04
N GLY A 294 2.32 16.32 6.10
CA GLY A 294 1.49 16.15 4.92
C GLY A 294 2.02 15.05 3.99
N GLN A 295 2.27 13.84 4.51
CA GLN A 295 2.90 12.76 3.74
C GLN A 295 2.10 12.32 2.52
N LEU A 296 0.78 12.19 2.64
CA LEU A 296 -0.07 11.91 1.50
C LEU A 296 -0.04 13.08 0.51
N HIS A 297 -0.12 14.32 0.99
CA HIS A 297 0.00 15.51 0.15
C HIS A 297 1.33 15.52 -0.64
N GLN A 298 2.43 15.12 -0.02
CA GLN A 298 3.73 15.00 -0.67
C GLN A 298 3.70 13.95 -1.79
N LEU A 299 3.16 12.75 -1.53
CA LEU A 299 3.07 11.69 -2.53
C LEU A 299 2.16 12.10 -3.72
N LEU A 300 1.00 12.70 -3.43
CA LEU A 300 0.11 13.23 -4.47
C LEU A 300 0.80 14.35 -5.26
N SER A 301 1.59 15.20 -4.61
CA SER A 301 2.32 16.28 -5.29
C SER A 301 3.43 15.75 -6.22
N LEU A 302 4.04 14.61 -5.87
CA LEU A 302 5.02 13.94 -6.72
C LEU A 302 4.35 13.30 -7.95
N GLU A 303 3.27 12.54 -7.77
CA GLU A 303 2.57 11.86 -8.87
C GLU A 303 1.86 12.88 -9.80
N TYR A 304 1.25 13.91 -9.22
CA TYR A 304 0.42 14.89 -9.94
C TYR A 304 1.08 16.27 -10.01
N ALA A 305 2.39 16.30 -10.27
CA ALA A 305 3.18 17.54 -10.35
C ALA A 305 2.55 18.66 -11.21
N PRO A 306 1.90 18.39 -12.38
CA PRO A 306 1.27 19.45 -13.18
C PRO A 306 0.11 20.18 -12.49
N VAL A 307 -0.54 19.56 -11.50
CA VAL A 307 -1.73 20.09 -10.80
C VAL A 307 -1.53 20.20 -9.29
N CYS A 308 -0.30 20.06 -8.79
CA CYS A 308 0.00 20.06 -7.35
C CYS A 308 -0.43 21.37 -6.65
N ALA A 309 -0.46 22.50 -7.37
CA ALA A 309 -0.94 23.78 -6.84
C ALA A 309 -2.43 23.78 -6.45
N LYS A 310 -3.21 22.81 -6.96
CA LYS A 310 -4.61 22.59 -6.52
C LYS A 310 -4.69 21.90 -5.16
N LEU A 311 -3.63 21.22 -4.72
CA LEU A 311 -3.62 20.41 -3.51
C LEU A 311 -3.09 21.22 -2.32
N THR A 312 -3.90 21.33 -1.27
CA THR A 312 -3.52 22.02 -0.03
C THR A 312 -3.50 21.04 1.13
N SER A 313 -2.38 20.95 1.83
CA SER A 313 -2.22 20.08 3.00
C SER A 313 -3.00 20.62 4.20
N ILE A 314 -3.78 19.74 4.82
CA ILE A 314 -4.50 19.92 6.09
C ILE A 314 -4.03 18.80 7.03
N ALA A 315 -2.73 18.84 7.33
CA ALA A 315 -2.07 17.86 8.20
C ALA A 315 -2.21 18.26 9.69
N HIS A 316 -2.54 17.31 10.55
CA HIS A 316 -2.61 17.49 12.01
C HIS A 316 -1.98 16.32 12.75
N LEU A 317 -1.28 16.61 13.84
CA LEU A 317 -0.78 15.57 14.74
C LEU A 317 -0.65 16.10 16.17
N ASP A 318 -1.52 15.62 17.05
CA ASP A 318 -1.43 15.77 18.50
C ASP A 318 -1.50 14.42 19.25
N GLY A 319 -1.59 13.31 18.50
CA GLY A 319 -1.72 11.94 19.01
C GLY A 319 -3.15 11.50 19.36
N LEU A 320 -4.15 12.35 19.13
CA LEU A 320 -5.56 12.02 19.27
C LEU A 320 -6.18 11.75 17.89
N PRO A 321 -7.31 11.01 17.83
CA PRO A 321 -8.08 10.91 16.60
C PRO A 321 -8.50 12.28 16.08
N MET A 322 -8.56 12.42 14.75
CA MET A 322 -8.99 13.63 14.08
C MET A 322 -10.40 14.04 14.53
N THR A 323 -10.64 15.34 14.70
CA THR A 323 -11.97 15.87 15.06
C THR A 323 -12.58 16.65 13.90
N ALA A 324 -13.90 16.56 13.76
CA ALA A 324 -14.63 17.26 12.70
C ALA A 324 -14.46 18.78 12.78
N HIS A 325 -14.57 19.35 13.98
CA HIS A 325 -14.40 20.79 14.22
C HIS A 325 -13.03 21.30 13.76
N TRP A 326 -11.96 20.56 14.04
CA TRP A 326 -10.63 20.97 13.59
C TRP A 326 -10.52 20.97 12.05
N VAL A 327 -11.07 19.95 11.39
CA VAL A 327 -11.08 19.86 9.91
C VAL A 327 -11.88 21.01 9.30
N GLU A 328 -13.08 21.27 9.82
CA GLU A 328 -13.95 22.37 9.41
C GLU A 328 -13.24 23.72 9.56
N ASP A 329 -12.77 24.04 10.77
CA ASP A 329 -12.09 25.30 11.07
C ASP A 329 -10.88 25.51 10.16
N ARG A 330 -10.10 24.44 9.93
CA ARG A 330 -8.88 24.52 9.13
C ARG A 330 -9.17 24.72 7.65
N ILE A 331 -10.22 24.08 7.12
CA ILE A 331 -10.69 24.29 5.74
C ILE A 331 -11.20 25.72 5.58
N MET A 332 -12.07 26.19 6.47
CA MET A 332 -12.61 27.56 6.43
C MET A 332 -11.49 28.61 6.48
N GLN A 333 -10.46 28.40 7.30
CA GLN A 333 -9.28 29.28 7.33
C GLN A 333 -8.48 29.31 6.01
N GLU A 334 -8.47 28.22 5.23
CA GLU A 334 -7.87 28.24 3.89
C GLU A 334 -8.78 28.91 2.86
N GLU A 335 -10.09 28.75 2.99
CA GLU A 335 -11.07 29.44 2.16
C GLU A 335 -11.02 30.96 2.36
N ASP A 336 -10.90 31.44 3.60
CA ASP A 336 -10.82 32.87 3.94
C ASP A 336 -9.58 33.58 3.37
N LYS A 337 -8.56 32.82 2.94
CA LYS A 337 -7.33 33.36 2.33
C LYS A 337 -7.47 33.60 0.82
N LYS A 338 -8.53 33.08 0.18
CA LYS A 338 -8.72 33.10 -1.28
C LYS A 338 -9.69 34.20 -1.71
#